data_AF-A0A958FAR2-F1
#
_entry.id   AF-A0A958FAR2-F1
#
_cell.length_a   1.000
_cell.length_b   1.000
_cell.length_c   1.000
_cell.angle_alpha   90.00
_cell.angle_beta   90.00
_cell.angle_gamma   90.00
#
_symmetry.space_group_name_H-M   'P 1'
#
loop_
_entity.id
_entity.type
_entity.pdbx_description
1 polymer ?
#
loop_
_entity_poly.entity_id
_entity_poly.type
_entity_poly.pdbx_seq_one_letter_code
_entity_poly.pdbx_strand_id
1 'polypeptide(L)'
;ELNIEWRRHGIVVSDIMPPFVNTPMIQNGPASKSFERMGIRLRPEQVAEVVWKAARGNKVHYPVGLQFKLLNALSAVSPDWLTRRVMRWIGGY
;
A
#
# COMPACT_ATOMS: atom_id res chain seq x y z
N GLU A 1 13.07 -8.37 -10.69
CA GLU A 1 13.97 -8.73 -11.81
C GLU A 1 13.74 -7.85 -13.04
N LEU A 2 12.49 -7.59 -13.45
CA LEU A 2 12.18 -6.78 -14.64
C LEU A 2 12.87 -5.40 -14.73
N ASN A 3 12.94 -4.61 -13.65
CA ASN A 3 13.62 -3.31 -13.71
C ASN A 3 15.13 -3.41 -14.03
N ILE A 4 15.79 -4.52 -13.67
CA ILE A 4 17.23 -4.70 -13.92
C ILE A 4 17.46 -5.09 -15.38
N GLU A 5 16.62 -5.98 -15.92
CA GLU A 5 16.69 -6.45 -17.31
C GLU A 5 16.47 -5.31 -18.31
N TRP A 6 15.52 -4.42 -18.01
CA TRP A 6 15.11 -3.34 -18.91
C TRP A 6 15.96 -2.07 -18.79
N ARG A 7 16.79 -1.99 -17.75
CA ARG A 7 17.69 -0.85 -17.51
C ARG A 7 18.63 -0.58 -18.69
N ARG A 8 19.14 -1.64 -19.35
CA ARG A 8 20.03 -1.51 -20.53
C ARG A 8 19.35 -0.86 -21.73
N HIS A 9 18.01 -0.88 -21.77
CA HIS A 9 17.20 -0.28 -22.81
C HIS A 9 16.74 1.15 -22.45
N GLY A 10 17.23 1.71 -21.34
CA GLY A 10 16.79 3.01 -20.85
C GLY A 10 15.35 3.01 -20.33
N ILE A 11 14.77 1.83 -20.07
CA ILE A 11 13.39 1.67 -19.60
C ILE A 11 13.41 1.49 -18.08
N VAL A 12 12.62 2.31 -17.40
CA VAL A 12 12.40 2.25 -15.95
C VAL A 12 11.11 1.50 -15.68
N VAL A 13 11.17 0.47 -14.85
CA VAL A 13 9.99 -0.26 -14.37
C VAL A 13 9.75 0.11 -12.92
N SER A 14 8.56 0.62 -12.63
CA SER A 14 8.14 1.04 -11.30
C SER A 14 6.91 0.27 -10.84
N ASP A 15 6.87 -0.10 -9.57
CA ASP A 15 5.68 -0.62 -8.90
C ASP A 15 5.04 0.44 -7.98
N ILE A 16 3.72 0.46 -8.00
CA ILE A 16 2.91 1.30 -7.11
C ILE A 16 2.35 0.38 -6.03
N MET A 17 2.66 0.68 -4.77
CA MET A 17 2.28 -0.15 -3.63
C MET A 17 1.24 0.58 -2.78
N PRO A 18 -0.05 0.62 -3.20
CA PRO A 18 -1.11 1.08 -2.32
C PRO A 18 -1.46 -0.04 -1.32
N PRO A 19 -1.76 0.30 -0.05
CA PRO A 19 -2.21 -0.68 0.92
C PRO A 19 -3.56 -1.28 0.52
N PHE A 20 -4.62 -0.46 0.45
CA PHE A 20 -5.93 -0.82 -0.11
C PHE A 20 -6.58 0.44 -0.68
N VAL A 21 -7.15 0.34 -1.88
CA VAL A 21 -7.81 1.47 -2.56
C VAL A 21 -9.31 1.28 -2.48
N ASN A 22 -10.05 2.33 -2.13
CA ASN A 22 -11.51 2.27 -2.06
C ASN A 22 -12.11 2.26 -3.47
N THR A 23 -12.12 1.09 -4.10
CA THR A 23 -12.71 0.84 -5.42
C THR A 23 -13.85 -0.17 -5.32
N PRO A 24 -14.76 -0.24 -6.32
CA PRO A 24 -15.82 -1.26 -6.35
C PRO A 24 -15.29 -2.70 -6.25
N MET A 25 -14.06 -2.96 -6.73
CA MET A 25 -13.39 -4.26 -6.60
C MET A 25 -13.18 -4.69 -5.15
N ILE A 26 -12.83 -3.73 -4.27
CA ILE A 26 -12.58 -3.99 -2.86
C ILE A 26 -13.89 -4.05 -2.07
N GLN A 27 -14.84 -3.18 -2.40
CA GLN A 27 -16.15 -3.12 -1.73
C GLN A 27 -16.97 -4.40 -1.94
N ASN A 28 -16.90 -4.98 -3.14
CA ASN A 28 -17.63 -6.21 -3.49
C ASN A 28 -16.80 -7.48 -3.26
N GLY A 29 -15.57 -7.36 -2.76
CA GLY A 29 -14.67 -8.47 -2.52
C GLY A 29 -14.93 -9.19 -1.19
N PRO A 30 -14.48 -10.45 -1.04
CA PRO A 30 -14.67 -11.26 0.18
C PRO A 30 -14.04 -10.67 1.45
N ALA A 31 -13.10 -9.73 1.31
CA ALA A 31 -12.41 -9.07 2.41
C ALA A 31 -12.97 -7.67 2.76
N SER A 32 -14.11 -7.25 2.18
CA SER A 32 -14.72 -5.93 2.37
C SER A 32 -14.90 -5.53 3.85
N LYS A 33 -15.39 -6.45 4.69
CA LYS A 33 -15.58 -6.22 6.15
C LYS A 33 -14.26 -5.99 6.89
N SER A 34 -13.19 -6.67 6.51
CA SER A 34 -11.86 -6.48 7.10
C SER A 34 -11.28 -5.12 6.70
N PHE A 35 -11.55 -4.66 5.48
CA PHE A 35 -11.14 -3.33 5.01
C PHE A 35 -11.90 -2.21 5.71
N GLU A 36 -13.20 -2.36 5.95
CA GLU A 36 -13.97 -1.40 6.74
C GLU A 36 -13.42 -1.25 8.15
N ARG A 37 -13.07 -2.36 8.83
CA ARG A 37 -12.49 -2.35 10.19
C ARG A 37 -11.13 -1.68 10.27
N MET A 38 -10.30 -1.81 9.24
CA MET A 38 -8.99 -1.15 9.21
C MET A 38 -9.08 0.37 9.03
N GLY A 39 -10.20 0.92 8.55
CA GLY A 39 -10.42 2.37 8.43
C GLY A 39 -9.50 3.08 7.41
N ILE A 40 -8.60 2.37 6.75
CA ILE A 40 -7.69 2.91 5.74
C ILE A 40 -8.45 3.03 4.42
N ARG A 41 -8.95 4.22 4.14
CA ARG A 41 -9.66 4.55 2.89
C ARG A 41 -8.76 5.38 2.00
N LEU A 42 -7.85 4.72 1.30
CA LEU A 42 -7.06 5.39 0.28
C LEU A 42 -7.97 5.70 -0.93
N ARG A 43 -8.03 6.97 -1.33
CA ARG A 43 -8.85 7.37 -2.48
C ARG A 43 -8.13 7.07 -3.80
N PRO A 44 -8.84 6.69 -4.88
CA PRO A 44 -8.24 6.44 -6.19
C PRO A 44 -7.39 7.60 -6.71
N GLU A 45 -7.77 8.85 -6.44
CA GLU A 45 -7.06 10.05 -6.89
C GLU A 45 -5.66 10.13 -6.28
N GLN A 46 -5.49 9.64 -5.04
CA GLN A 46 -4.18 9.62 -4.38
C GLN A 46 -3.25 8.59 -5.02
N VAL A 47 -3.80 7.47 -5.50
CA VAL A 47 -3.03 6.50 -6.30
C VAL A 47 -2.63 7.13 -7.63
N ALA A 48 -3.57 7.80 -8.31
CA ALA A 48 -3.33 8.45 -9.58
C ALA A 48 -2.20 9.50 -9.48
N GLU A 49 -2.15 10.27 -8.39
CA GLU A 49 -1.07 11.22 -8.16
C GLU A 49 0.30 10.53 -8.01
N VAL A 50 0.35 9.38 -7.34
CA VAL A 50 1.60 8.61 -7.20
C VAL A 50 2.01 7.97 -8.53
N VAL A 51 1.07 7.45 -9.31
CA VAL A 51 1.32 6.97 -10.68
C VAL A 51 1.91 8.09 -11.53
N TRP A 52 1.36 9.30 -11.44
CA TRP A 52 1.85 10.47 -12.17
C TRP A 52 3.28 10.86 -11.80
N LYS A 53 3.63 10.74 -10.52
CA LYS A 53 5.00 10.93 -10.01
C LYS A 53 5.92 9.82 -10.50
N ALA A 54 5.47 8.57 -10.47
CA ALA A 54 6.24 7.42 -10.92
C ALA A 54 6.60 7.50 -12.42
N ALA A 55 5.64 7.93 -13.25
CA ALA A 55 5.85 8.12 -14.69
C ALA A 55 6.93 9.17 -15.04
N ARG A 56 7.31 10.03 -14.09
CA ARG A 56 8.35 11.07 -14.26
C ARG A 56 9.61 10.80 -13.45
N GLY A 57 9.59 9.75 -12.63
CA GLY A 57 10.68 9.44 -11.74
C GLY A 57 11.51 8.26 -12.23
N ASN A 58 12.52 7.91 -11.44
CA ASN A 58 13.43 6.80 -11.70
C ASN A 58 13.49 5.79 -10.53
N LYS A 59 12.60 5.92 -9.55
CA LYS A 59 12.51 4.99 -8.42
C LYS A 59 11.79 3.72 -8.84
N VAL A 60 12.13 2.60 -8.20
CA VAL A 60 11.45 1.32 -8.44
C VAL A 60 10.15 1.25 -7.64
N HIS A 61 10.21 1.57 -6.34
CA HIS A 61 9.08 1.40 -5.44
C HIS A 61 8.41 2.74 -5.08
N TYR A 62 7.10 2.83 -5.29
CA TYR A 62 6.26 3.97 -4.88
C TYR A 62 5.15 3.55 -3.92
N PRO A 63 5.40 3.58 -2.60
CA PRO A 63 4.36 3.36 -1.59
C PRO A 63 3.35 4.51 -1.56
N VAL A 64 2.05 4.18 -1.55
CA VAL A 64 0.95 5.16 -1.52
C VAL A 64 0.34 5.26 -0.12
N GLY A 65 0.16 6.49 0.38
CA GLY A 65 -0.51 6.77 1.66
C GLY A 65 0.46 7.06 2.81
N LEU A 66 0.49 8.32 3.24
CA LEU A 66 1.23 8.79 4.43
C LEU A 66 0.80 8.06 5.70
N GLN A 67 -0.48 7.73 5.83
CA GLN A 67 -1.04 7.00 6.96
C GLN A 67 -0.43 5.60 7.09
N PHE A 68 -0.25 4.88 5.97
CA PHE A 68 0.37 3.56 5.96
C PHE A 68 1.87 3.66 6.16
N LYS A 69 2.55 4.67 5.61
CA LYS A 69 3.95 4.94 5.96
C LYS A 69 4.11 5.20 7.46
N LEU A 70 3.21 5.97 8.07
CA LEU A 70 3.24 6.28 9.50
C LEU A 70 2.90 5.05 10.34
N LEU A 71 1.87 4.29 9.98
CA LEU A 71 1.50 3.03 10.62
C LEU A 71 2.60 1.98 10.49
N ASN A 72 3.26 1.87 9.33
CA ASN A 72 4.34 0.91 9.11
C ASN A 72 5.61 1.34 9.85
N ALA A 73 5.90 2.65 9.88
CA ALA A 73 6.97 3.21 10.72
C ALA A 73 6.69 2.98 12.20
N LEU A 74 5.49 3.29 12.69
CA LEU A 74 5.08 3.05 14.08
C LEU A 74 5.07 1.54 14.41
N SER A 75 4.63 0.70 13.48
CA SER A 75 4.66 -0.76 13.63
C SER A 75 6.09 -1.29 13.77
N ALA A 76 7.04 -0.73 13.00
CA ALA A 76 8.45 -1.11 13.07
C ALA A 76 9.13 -0.75 14.40
N VAL A 77 8.59 0.23 15.14
CA VAL A 77 9.08 0.60 16.49
C VAL A 77 8.22 -0.04 17.59
N SER A 78 7.08 -0.64 17.25
CA SER A 78 6.15 -1.16 18.25
C SER A 78 6.51 -2.59 18.69
N PRO A 79 6.43 -2.91 20.00
CA PRO A 79 6.73 -4.24 20.51
C PRO A 79 5.78 -5.35 20.00
N ASP A 80 6.29 -6.57 19.84
CA ASP A 80 5.57 -7.73 19.27
C ASP A 80 4.25 -8.13 19.95
N TRP A 81 4.01 -7.69 21.19
CA TRP A 81 2.75 -7.93 21.89
C TRP A 81 1.64 -7.02 21.38
N LEU A 82 1.98 -5.82 20.90
CA LEU A 82 1.05 -4.81 20.41
C LEU A 82 0.57 -5.17 19.00
N THR A 83 1.49 -5.54 18.11
CA THR A 83 1.19 -6.06 16.77
C THR A 83 0.32 -7.31 16.82
N ARG A 84 0.59 -8.25 17.74
CA ARG A 84 -0.29 -9.41 17.99
C ARG A 84 -1.70 -9.02 18.45
N ARG A 85 -1.83 -8.01 19.30
CA ARG A 85 -3.14 -7.52 19.77
C ARG A 85 -3.95 -6.91 18.62
N VAL A 86 -3.30 -6.13 17.77
CA VAL A 86 -3.92 -5.50 16.59
C VAL A 86 -4.32 -6.55 15.56
N MET A 87 -3.47 -7.53 15.26
CA MET A 87 -3.81 -8.64 14.35
C MET A 87 -5.03 -9.42 14.83
N ARG A 88 -5.15 -9.64 16.15
CA ARG A 88 -6.30 -10.33 16.75
C ARG A 88 -7.60 -9.52 16.61
N TRP A 89 -7.52 -8.20 16.81
CA TRP A 89 -8.65 -7.28 16.61
C TRP A 89 -9.10 -7.20 15.13
N ILE A 90 -8.16 -7.22 14.18
CA ILE A 90 -8.45 -7.24 12.74
C ILE A 90 -9.04 -8.61 12.31
N GLY A 91 -8.48 -9.71 12.83
CA GLY A 91 -8.84 -11.09 12.47
C GLY A 91 -10.18 -11.59 13.00
N GLY A 92 -10.77 -10.92 14.00
CA GLY A 92 -12.11 -11.25 14.49
C GLY A 92 -12.15 -12.37 15.55
N TYR A 93 -11.30 -12.28 16.58
CA TYR A 93 -11.53 -12.89 17.90
C TYR A 93 -11.62 -11.80 18.97
#